data_AF-M6VQ36-F1
#
_entry.id   AF-M6VQ36-F1
#
_cell.length_a   1.000
_cell.length_b   1.000
_cell.length_c   1.000
_cell.angle_alpha   90.00
_cell.angle_beta   90.00
_cell.angle_gamma   90.00
#
_symmetry.space_group_name_H-M   'P 1'
#
loop_
_entity.id
_entity.type
_entity.pdbx_description
1 polymer ?
#
loop_
_entity_poly.entity_id
_entity_poly.type
_entity_poly.pdbx_seq_one_letter_code
_entity_poly.pdbx_strand_id
1 'polypeptide(L)'
;MLKKSSALILIFCFFAWGCPFNRGKDDNSKNLELLLGLYLLNEANYYCAPEENVRTSGSAPNFSISTSSLNQVLLTESGAYPDGGTAYLVGTIEFPGIGRNNPLGIVYAEQNHQFASNSNRFMYPLWTNKSGDLIQDNQKSESPGYRSVTTAFPIGATPGYYAPSADYNNFNSNLLGTTFVVPAGSNTPVITKKVTNNTPQTCEEYKFRAEQNGLLGSSSSGLNKVWQSRKKLNINLIFIPGAVATPTVAGMATMIQTLKDIYAQNTVKIDVTVTASVAAAGAPYLTIQNITDDYGDVANSLGNLYKTNPSNVQDSNSLNIYITRDYTVSSDAPTGILGISSGIPGIPVTGTPRSGMIVFIENHRTASGCGAQGQDLICTSDQVFLAKTIAHEGGHYLGLYHIVEKDVIKGRYSLDPLPETPECKDQNGNNIVGLTECLGEGFYNSGGLNLMFWAGNPKIDQTQLTGEQGWVLRSHPLVY
;
A
#
# COMPACT_ATOMS: atom_id res chain seq x y z
N MET A 1 -2.09 -34.08 -15.56
CA MET A 1 -1.24 -34.29 -16.77
C MET A 1 -2.04 -34.36 -18.07
N LEU A 2 -3.15 -35.12 -18.17
CA LEU A 2 -3.93 -35.18 -19.41
C LEU A 2 -4.46 -33.82 -19.92
N LYS A 3 -4.84 -32.87 -19.05
CA LYS A 3 -5.35 -31.55 -19.47
C LYS A 3 -4.29 -30.59 -20.04
N LYS A 4 -3.05 -30.61 -19.52
CA LYS A 4 -1.90 -29.86 -20.08
C LYS A 4 -1.54 -30.40 -21.47
N SER A 5 -1.60 -31.73 -21.65
CA SER A 5 -1.46 -32.36 -22.96
C SER A 5 -2.61 -32.01 -23.91
N SER A 6 -3.86 -31.94 -23.46
CA SER A 6 -4.98 -31.57 -24.35
C SER A 6 -4.89 -30.16 -24.90
N ALA A 7 -4.43 -29.17 -24.12
CA ALA A 7 -4.24 -27.79 -24.61
C ALA A 7 -3.08 -27.71 -25.62
N LEU A 8 -1.94 -28.36 -25.33
CA LEU A 8 -0.82 -28.47 -26.25
C LEU A 8 -1.18 -29.27 -27.51
N ILE A 9 -2.01 -30.32 -27.40
CA ILE A 9 -2.52 -31.11 -28.53
C ILE A 9 -3.51 -30.29 -29.34
N LEU A 10 -4.37 -29.47 -28.73
CA LEU A 10 -5.24 -28.53 -29.47
C LEU A 10 -4.41 -27.48 -30.22
N ILE A 11 -3.36 -26.93 -29.60
CA ILE A 11 -2.41 -26.01 -30.26
C ILE A 11 -1.68 -26.71 -31.41
N PHE A 12 -1.21 -27.94 -31.20
CA PHE A 12 -0.56 -28.73 -32.25
C PHE A 12 -1.54 -29.11 -33.36
N CYS A 13 -2.81 -29.40 -33.05
CA CYS A 13 -3.85 -29.63 -34.04
C CYS A 13 -4.17 -28.35 -34.82
N PHE A 14 -4.22 -27.17 -34.18
CA PHE A 14 -4.43 -25.90 -34.86
C PHE A 14 -3.27 -25.53 -35.81
N PHE A 15 -2.01 -25.77 -35.41
CA PHE A 15 -0.84 -25.47 -36.25
C PHE A 15 -0.46 -26.57 -37.25
N ALA A 16 -0.67 -27.86 -36.90
CA ALA A 16 -0.27 -29.00 -37.75
C ALA A 16 -1.42 -29.54 -38.61
N TRP A 17 -2.67 -29.46 -38.15
CA TRP A 17 -3.86 -29.97 -38.85
C TRP A 17 -4.92 -28.88 -38.97
N GLY A 18 -4.69 -27.95 -39.90
CA GLY A 18 -5.63 -26.91 -40.25
C GLY A 18 -7.06 -27.47 -40.40
N CYS A 19 -7.95 -27.04 -39.51
CA CYS A 19 -9.38 -27.20 -39.73
C CYS A 19 -9.73 -26.44 -41.01
N PRO A 20 -10.42 -27.06 -41.99
CA PRO A 20 -10.69 -26.44 -43.27
C PRO A 20 -11.90 -25.51 -43.15
N PHE A 21 -11.77 -24.41 -42.40
CA PHE A 21 -12.58 -23.25 -42.69
C PHE A 21 -11.84 -22.48 -43.78
N ASN A 22 -12.35 -22.60 -45.01
CA ASN A 22 -11.96 -21.87 -46.22
C ASN A 22 -10.75 -20.95 -46.03
N ARG A 23 -9.57 -21.38 -46.50
CA ARG A 23 -8.38 -20.53 -46.59
C ARG A 23 -8.72 -19.31 -47.44
N GLY A 24 -9.17 -18.25 -46.78
CA GLY A 24 -9.24 -16.92 -47.36
C GLY A 24 -7.86 -16.59 -47.90
N LYS A 25 -7.80 -16.19 -49.17
CA LYS A 25 -6.56 -15.72 -49.80
C LYS A 25 -6.16 -14.32 -49.31
N ASP A 26 -6.84 -13.78 -48.30
CA ASP A 26 -6.55 -12.47 -47.74
C ASP A 26 -5.63 -12.55 -46.53
N ASP A 27 -4.79 -11.53 -46.36
CA ASP A 27 -3.83 -11.48 -45.26
C ASP A 27 -4.51 -11.22 -43.91
N ASN A 28 -5.79 -10.82 -43.91
CA ASN A 28 -6.56 -10.56 -42.70
C ASN A 28 -6.90 -11.85 -41.94
N SER A 29 -7.28 -12.92 -42.63
CA SER A 29 -7.56 -14.21 -41.98
C SER A 29 -6.31 -14.82 -41.33
N LYS A 30 -5.14 -14.70 -41.98
CA LYS A 30 -3.86 -15.17 -41.42
C LYS A 30 -3.43 -14.38 -40.19
N ASN A 31 -3.62 -13.06 -40.21
CA ASN A 31 -3.33 -12.21 -39.06
C ASN A 31 -4.24 -12.54 -37.88
N LEU A 32 -5.53 -12.82 -38.13
CA LEU A 32 -6.48 -13.23 -37.10
C LEU A 32 -6.11 -14.59 -36.48
N GLU A 33 -5.71 -15.57 -37.29
CA GLU A 33 -5.21 -16.87 -36.81
C GLU A 33 -3.95 -16.73 -35.95
N LEU A 34 -3.00 -15.89 -36.37
CA LEU A 34 -1.79 -15.61 -35.60
C LEU A 34 -2.13 -14.94 -34.26
N LEU A 35 -3.00 -13.93 -34.27
CA LEU A 35 -3.46 -13.25 -33.06
C LEU A 35 -4.16 -14.22 -32.10
N LEU A 36 -5.02 -15.10 -32.62
CA LEU A 36 -5.69 -16.13 -31.81
C LEU A 36 -4.68 -17.13 -31.23
N GLY A 37 -3.71 -17.58 -32.03
CA GLY A 37 -2.64 -18.47 -31.58
C GLY A 37 -1.78 -17.85 -30.48
N LEU A 38 -1.38 -16.59 -30.63
CA LEU A 38 -0.65 -15.82 -29.62
C LEU A 38 -1.48 -15.63 -28.34
N TYR A 39 -2.77 -15.32 -28.49
CA TYR A 39 -3.69 -15.20 -27.37
C TYR A 39 -3.80 -16.51 -26.60
N LEU A 40 -4.02 -17.65 -27.27
CA LEU A 40 -4.13 -18.96 -26.64
C LEU A 40 -2.82 -19.38 -25.94
N LEU A 41 -1.67 -19.09 -26.54
CA LEU A 41 -0.37 -19.32 -25.90
C LEU A 41 -0.21 -18.46 -24.64
N ASN A 42 -0.65 -17.19 -24.70
CA ASN A 42 -0.66 -16.31 -23.54
C ASN A 42 -1.58 -16.85 -22.45
N GLU A 43 -2.83 -17.23 -22.76
CA GLU A 43 -3.74 -17.82 -21.78
C GLU A 43 -3.20 -19.11 -21.16
N ALA A 44 -2.56 -19.98 -21.95
CA ALA A 44 -1.92 -21.18 -21.43
C ALA A 44 -0.75 -20.86 -20.48
N ASN A 45 0.04 -19.82 -20.75
CA ASN A 45 1.14 -19.38 -19.89
C ASN A 45 0.63 -18.86 -18.54
N TYR A 46 -0.51 -18.18 -18.54
CA TYR A 46 -1.10 -17.57 -17.34
C TYR A 46 -2.09 -18.47 -16.60
N TYR A 47 -2.44 -19.62 -17.17
CA TYR A 47 -3.28 -20.62 -16.52
C TYR A 47 -2.61 -21.17 -15.23
N CYS A 48 -3.45 -21.36 -14.20
CA CYS A 48 -3.11 -21.97 -12.93
C CYS A 48 -4.17 -23.00 -12.56
N ALA A 49 -3.75 -24.24 -12.33
CA ALA A 49 -4.65 -25.26 -11.80
C ALA A 49 -4.95 -24.97 -10.32
N PRO A 50 -6.16 -25.30 -9.80
CA PRO A 50 -6.52 -25.05 -8.40
C PRO A 50 -5.52 -25.63 -7.39
N GLU A 51 -4.95 -26.81 -7.68
CA GLU A 51 -3.93 -27.46 -6.87
C GLU A 51 -2.63 -26.65 -6.74
N GLU A 52 -2.31 -25.79 -7.72
CA GLU A 52 -1.13 -24.90 -7.72
C GLU A 52 -1.33 -23.65 -6.83
N ASN A 53 -2.55 -23.45 -6.32
CA ASN A 53 -2.92 -22.34 -5.43
C ASN A 53 -3.17 -22.79 -3.98
N VAL A 54 -3.04 -24.07 -3.68
CA VAL A 54 -3.20 -24.58 -2.31
C VAL A 54 -1.99 -24.16 -1.47
N ARG A 55 -2.22 -23.37 -0.41
CA ARG A 55 -1.20 -23.05 0.59
C ARG A 55 -1.13 -24.16 1.63
N THR A 56 0.03 -24.79 1.77
CA THR A 56 0.26 -25.93 2.70
C THR A 56 1.06 -25.55 3.96
N SER A 57 1.47 -24.29 4.09
CA SER A 57 2.25 -23.76 5.21
C SER A 57 1.97 -22.26 5.41
N GLY A 58 2.42 -21.69 6.55
CA GLY A 58 2.22 -20.28 6.91
C GLY A 58 1.47 -20.11 8.23
N SER A 59 2.10 -20.50 9.35
CA SER A 59 1.51 -20.31 10.69
C SER A 59 1.68 -18.88 11.22
N ALA A 60 2.64 -18.12 10.69
CA ALA A 60 2.98 -16.75 11.04
C ALA A 60 3.62 -16.02 9.84
N PRO A 61 3.74 -14.68 9.88
CA PRO A 61 4.53 -13.92 8.91
C PRO A 61 5.95 -14.49 8.74
N ASN A 62 6.44 -14.51 7.50
CA ASN A 62 7.78 -15.00 7.19
C ASN A 62 8.52 -13.98 6.30
N PHE A 63 9.45 -13.26 6.90
CA PHE A 63 10.26 -12.26 6.24
C PHE A 63 11.64 -12.11 6.89
N SER A 64 12.59 -11.62 6.12
CA SER A 64 13.96 -11.37 6.55
C SER A 64 14.15 -9.88 6.82
N ILE A 65 14.89 -9.51 7.86
CA ILE A 65 15.31 -8.13 8.13
C ILE A 65 16.84 -8.06 8.10
N SER A 66 17.40 -7.13 7.34
CA SER A 66 18.82 -6.75 7.44
C SER A 66 18.95 -5.27 7.74
N THR A 67 19.80 -4.91 8.70
CA THR A 67 20.12 -3.52 9.04
C THR A 67 21.47 -3.14 8.45
N SER A 68 21.60 -1.94 7.91
CA SER A 68 22.86 -1.44 7.34
C SER A 68 23.03 0.05 7.63
N SER A 69 24.28 0.50 7.67
CA SER A 69 24.64 1.92 7.78
C SER A 69 25.28 2.34 6.48
N LEU A 70 24.69 3.30 5.80
CA LEU A 70 25.23 3.81 4.54
C LEU A 70 26.09 5.04 4.80
N ASN A 71 27.35 4.97 4.35
CA ASN A 71 28.38 5.99 4.58
C ASN A 71 28.91 6.62 3.28
N GLN A 72 28.58 6.05 2.12
CA GLN A 72 28.96 6.64 0.83
C GLN A 72 28.04 7.81 0.55
N VAL A 73 28.63 8.98 0.33
CA VAL A 73 27.91 10.25 0.18
C VAL A 73 28.53 10.96 -1.03
N LEU A 74 27.80 10.99 -2.14
CA LEU A 74 28.15 11.78 -3.33
C LEU A 74 27.41 13.11 -3.26
N LEU A 75 28.12 14.23 -3.45
CA LEU A 75 27.47 15.53 -3.59
C LEU A 75 26.67 15.54 -4.90
N THR A 76 25.34 15.72 -4.81
CA THR A 76 24.49 15.82 -6.00
C THR A 76 24.35 17.27 -6.44
N GLU A 77 24.02 18.16 -5.50
CA GLU A 77 23.76 19.56 -5.78
C GLU A 77 24.08 20.44 -4.56
N SER A 78 24.97 21.41 -4.77
CA SER A 78 25.29 22.43 -3.76
C SER A 78 24.24 23.53 -3.79
N GLY A 79 23.72 23.91 -2.62
CA GLY A 79 22.66 24.92 -2.55
C GLY A 79 21.30 24.45 -3.08
N ALA A 80 21.07 23.13 -3.10
CA ALA A 80 19.81 22.51 -3.51
C ALA A 80 18.59 23.00 -2.71
N TYR A 81 18.83 23.42 -1.45
CA TYR A 81 17.78 23.90 -0.56
C TYR A 81 17.79 25.43 -0.45
N PRO A 82 16.63 26.08 -0.23
CA PRO A 82 16.51 27.56 -0.19
C PRO A 82 17.41 28.29 0.80
N ASP A 83 17.97 27.58 1.78
CA ASP A 83 18.91 28.10 2.79
C ASP A 83 20.39 27.81 2.47
N GLY A 84 20.69 27.35 1.26
CA GLY A 84 22.04 27.00 0.82
C GLY A 84 22.49 25.59 1.23
N GLY A 85 21.59 24.73 1.73
CA GLY A 85 21.90 23.33 2.04
C GLY A 85 22.27 22.50 0.82
N THR A 86 23.11 21.48 1.01
CA THR A 86 23.57 20.57 -0.04
C THR A 86 22.80 19.26 0.00
N ALA A 87 22.39 18.77 -1.17
CA ALA A 87 21.83 17.44 -1.33
C ALA A 87 22.96 16.42 -1.59
N TYR A 88 22.82 15.26 -0.98
CA TYR A 88 23.76 14.16 -1.13
C TYR A 88 23.05 12.86 -1.49
N LEU A 89 23.64 12.09 -2.41
CA LEU A 89 23.20 10.75 -2.73
C LEU A 89 23.94 9.74 -1.87
N VAL A 90 23.20 8.83 -1.28
CA VAL A 90 23.71 7.81 -0.36
C VAL A 90 23.75 6.44 -1.06
N GLY A 91 24.62 5.52 -0.62
CA GLY A 91 24.75 4.19 -1.25
C GLY A 91 23.43 3.44 -1.48
N THR A 92 23.44 2.46 -2.39
CA THR A 92 22.24 1.72 -2.79
C THR A 92 21.99 0.49 -1.91
N ILE A 93 20.73 0.30 -1.50
CA ILE A 93 20.23 -0.94 -0.90
C ILE A 93 19.65 -1.81 -2.01
N GLU A 94 20.29 -2.96 -2.26
CA GLU A 94 19.84 -3.90 -3.28
C GLU A 94 18.91 -4.98 -2.72
N PHE A 95 17.94 -5.36 -3.54
CA PHE A 95 17.02 -6.46 -3.37
C PHE A 95 17.27 -7.53 -4.45
N PRO A 96 18.24 -8.43 -4.25
CA PRO A 96 18.41 -9.56 -5.14
C PRO A 96 17.24 -10.53 -4.97
N GLY A 97 16.64 -10.95 -6.07
CA GLY A 97 15.67 -12.05 -6.06
C GLY A 97 14.23 -11.68 -5.78
N ILE A 98 13.83 -10.40 -5.91
CA ILE A 98 12.41 -10.02 -5.85
C ILE A 98 11.66 -10.68 -7.00
N GLY A 99 10.45 -11.15 -6.74
CA GLY A 99 9.60 -11.87 -7.69
C GLY A 99 8.85 -12.99 -6.98
N ARG A 100 8.58 -14.10 -7.67
CA ARG A 100 7.76 -15.21 -7.15
C ARG A 100 8.12 -15.66 -5.73
N ASN A 101 9.40 -15.83 -5.41
CA ASN A 101 9.82 -16.34 -4.09
C ASN A 101 9.95 -15.26 -3.03
N ASN A 102 10.18 -14.01 -3.47
CA ASN A 102 10.31 -12.86 -2.59
C ASN A 102 9.41 -11.73 -3.12
N PRO A 103 8.10 -11.77 -2.86
CA PRO A 103 7.15 -10.95 -3.58
C PRO A 103 7.21 -9.46 -3.29
N LEU A 104 7.74 -9.06 -2.13
CA LEU A 104 7.88 -7.65 -1.75
C LEU A 104 9.16 -7.44 -0.96
N GLY A 105 9.87 -6.36 -1.29
CA GLY A 105 10.97 -5.78 -0.54
C GLY A 105 10.59 -4.38 -0.08
N ILE A 106 10.74 -4.10 1.21
CA ILE A 106 10.53 -2.78 1.81
C ILE A 106 11.87 -2.28 2.32
N VAL A 107 12.20 -1.03 2.03
CA VAL A 107 13.34 -0.36 2.65
C VAL A 107 12.84 0.81 3.48
N TYR A 108 13.41 0.91 4.67
CA TYR A 108 13.28 2.04 5.56
C TYR A 108 14.64 2.71 5.68
N ALA A 109 14.66 4.04 5.68
CA ALA A 109 15.84 4.82 6.00
C ALA A 109 15.52 5.84 7.09
N GLU A 110 16.49 6.07 7.98
CA GLU A 110 16.44 7.10 9.01
C GLU A 110 17.78 7.83 9.07
N GLN A 111 17.73 9.15 9.15
CA GLN A 111 18.91 9.96 9.39
C GLN A 111 18.60 11.10 10.35
N ASN A 112 19.29 11.13 11.48
CA ASN A 112 19.19 12.25 12.41
C ASN A 112 20.12 13.40 11.99
N HIS A 113 19.63 14.31 11.13
CA HIS A 113 20.45 15.38 10.56
C HIS A 113 20.32 16.75 11.26
N GLN A 114 19.60 16.84 12.39
CA GLN A 114 19.42 18.06 13.21
C GLN A 114 18.85 19.29 12.48
N PHE A 115 18.47 19.21 11.20
CA PHE A 115 17.93 20.33 10.43
C PHE A 115 16.41 20.53 10.61
N ALA A 116 15.91 20.34 11.84
CA ALA A 116 14.49 20.38 12.17
C ALA A 116 13.80 21.73 11.88
N SER A 117 14.55 22.80 11.59
CA SER A 117 14.02 24.14 11.33
C SER A 117 13.71 24.43 9.85
N ASN A 118 14.03 23.54 8.90
CA ASN A 118 13.76 23.78 7.47
C ASN A 118 12.91 22.65 6.85
N SER A 119 11.66 22.99 6.52
CA SER A 119 10.67 22.12 5.87
C SER A 119 11.01 21.71 4.43
N ASN A 120 12.14 22.17 3.86
CA ASN A 120 12.59 21.78 2.53
C ASN A 120 13.69 20.71 2.55
N ARG A 121 14.21 20.31 3.71
CA ARG A 121 15.31 19.34 3.83
C ARG A 121 14.77 17.93 4.11
N PHE A 122 14.44 17.20 3.05
CA PHE A 122 13.83 15.88 3.12
C PHE A 122 14.77 14.75 2.68
N MET A 123 14.51 13.55 3.18
CA MET A 123 15.01 12.29 2.64
C MET A 123 14.09 11.81 1.52
N TYR A 124 14.66 11.56 0.35
CA TYR A 124 13.90 11.11 -0.81
C TYR A 124 14.42 9.76 -1.31
N PRO A 125 13.57 8.71 -1.36
CA PRO A 125 13.95 7.45 -1.96
C PRO A 125 13.98 7.58 -3.48
N LEU A 126 15.02 7.02 -4.10
CA LEU A 126 15.14 6.89 -5.55
C LEU A 126 15.34 5.42 -5.89
N TRP A 127 14.55 4.95 -6.84
CA TRP A 127 14.61 3.58 -7.31
C TRP A 127 15.73 3.38 -8.32
N THR A 128 16.35 2.20 -8.30
CA THR A 128 17.38 1.82 -9.25
C THR A 128 17.05 0.49 -9.92
N ASN A 129 17.29 0.39 -11.22
CA ASN A 129 17.19 -0.87 -11.95
C ASN A 129 18.42 -1.77 -11.71
N LYS A 130 18.45 -2.94 -12.35
CA LYS A 130 19.58 -3.89 -12.28
C LYS A 130 20.92 -3.33 -12.76
N SER A 131 20.91 -2.30 -13.61
CA SER A 131 22.11 -1.64 -14.15
C SER A 131 22.61 -0.53 -13.22
N GLY A 132 21.85 -0.21 -12.16
CA GLY A 132 22.13 0.91 -11.26
C GLY A 132 21.58 2.25 -11.76
N ASP A 133 20.84 2.28 -12.87
CA ASP A 133 20.24 3.51 -13.38
C ASP A 133 19.07 3.93 -12.49
N LEU A 134 18.95 5.22 -12.23
CA LEU A 134 17.80 5.77 -11.51
C LEU A 134 16.55 5.62 -12.38
N ILE A 135 15.52 5.02 -11.80
CA ILE A 135 14.22 4.87 -12.43
C ILE A 135 13.40 6.10 -12.09
N GLN A 136 12.80 6.71 -13.11
CA GLN A 136 11.94 7.87 -12.96
C GLN A 136 10.67 7.45 -12.19
N ASP A 137 10.58 7.87 -10.93
CA ASP A 137 9.32 7.86 -10.20
C ASP A 137 8.43 8.98 -10.76
N ASN A 138 7.29 8.60 -11.32
CA ASN A 138 6.29 9.52 -11.84
C ASN A 138 5.43 10.16 -10.70
N GLN A 139 6.07 10.50 -9.57
CA GLN A 139 5.49 11.11 -8.36
C GLN A 139 4.52 10.22 -7.55
N LYS A 140 4.82 8.93 -7.39
CA LYS A 140 4.00 7.99 -6.58
C LYS A 140 4.84 7.07 -5.70
N SER A 141 6.08 7.44 -5.39
CA SER A 141 6.69 6.98 -4.13
C SER A 141 5.98 7.62 -2.95
N GLU A 142 6.23 7.08 -1.75
CA GLU A 142 5.91 7.81 -0.52
C GLU A 142 6.44 9.25 -0.60
N SER A 143 5.67 10.19 -0.05
CA SER A 143 6.12 11.57 0.08
C SER A 143 7.48 11.64 0.77
N PRO A 144 8.32 12.64 0.42
CA PRO A 144 9.61 12.82 1.05
C PRO A 144 9.48 12.88 2.57
N GLY A 145 10.28 12.08 3.26
CA GLY A 145 10.27 12.01 4.71
C GLY A 145 11.32 12.94 5.29
N TYR A 146 10.98 13.75 6.29
CA TYR A 146 11.96 14.66 6.87
C TYR A 146 13.14 13.96 7.53
N ARG A 147 12.87 12.95 8.36
CA ARG A 147 13.89 12.24 9.13
C ARG A 147 13.91 10.74 8.87
N SER A 148 12.81 10.21 8.38
CA SER A 148 12.71 8.83 7.96
C SER A 148 11.73 8.67 6.82
N VAL A 149 11.96 7.68 5.96
CA VAL A 149 11.11 7.39 4.81
C VAL A 149 11.09 5.89 4.55
N THR A 150 10.02 5.41 3.94
CA THR A 150 9.84 4.04 3.49
C THR A 150 9.59 4.01 1.98
N THR A 151 9.94 2.90 1.35
CA THR A 151 9.52 2.61 -0.03
C THR A 151 9.59 1.11 -0.27
N ALA A 152 8.90 0.61 -1.28
CA ALA A 152 8.84 -0.81 -1.55
C ALA A 152 8.82 -1.16 -3.03
N PHE A 153 9.25 -2.39 -3.32
CA PHE A 153 9.14 -3.04 -4.61
C PHE A 153 8.51 -4.42 -4.45
N PRO A 154 7.60 -4.85 -5.33
CA PRO A 154 6.87 -4.10 -6.34
C PRO A 154 5.62 -3.41 -5.76
N ILE A 155 5.18 -2.33 -6.42
CA ILE A 155 4.00 -1.54 -6.03
C ILE A 155 2.68 -2.06 -6.66
N GLY A 156 2.76 -3.09 -7.52
CA GLY A 156 1.61 -3.71 -8.19
C GLY A 156 2.04 -4.95 -8.96
N ALA A 157 1.09 -5.66 -9.58
CA ALA A 157 1.42 -6.87 -10.34
C ALA A 157 2.03 -6.56 -11.71
N THR A 158 1.84 -5.33 -12.20
CA THR A 158 2.48 -4.83 -13.41
C THR A 158 3.34 -3.60 -13.12
N PRO A 159 4.51 -3.74 -12.44
CA PRO A 159 5.33 -2.60 -12.06
C PRO A 159 5.78 -1.74 -13.24
N GLY A 160 5.89 -2.32 -14.44
CA GLY A 160 6.23 -1.57 -15.65
C GLY A 160 5.24 -0.45 -16.03
N TYR A 161 3.99 -0.49 -15.53
CA TYR A 161 3.04 0.61 -15.69
C TYR A 161 3.52 1.88 -14.98
N TYR A 162 4.30 1.72 -13.92
CA TYR A 162 4.63 2.81 -13.00
C TYR A 162 6.13 3.06 -12.82
N ALA A 163 6.94 2.01 -12.93
CA ALA A 163 8.38 2.03 -12.97
C ALA A 163 8.83 1.55 -14.37
N PRO A 164 8.58 2.32 -15.44
CA PRO A 164 9.09 1.96 -16.76
C PRO A 164 10.62 1.83 -16.65
N SER A 165 11.18 0.80 -17.29
CA SER A 165 12.62 0.47 -17.21
C SER A 165 13.09 -0.14 -15.87
N ALA A 166 12.18 -0.53 -14.98
CA ALA A 166 12.54 -1.39 -13.84
C ALA A 166 13.01 -2.79 -14.27
N ASP A 167 12.73 -3.20 -15.51
CA ASP A 167 12.93 -4.56 -16.03
C ASP A 167 12.27 -5.65 -15.18
N TYR A 168 11.30 -5.26 -14.34
CA TYR A 168 10.64 -6.17 -13.42
C TYR A 168 9.81 -7.19 -14.20
N ASN A 169 9.99 -8.46 -13.85
CA ASN A 169 9.29 -9.58 -14.46
C ASN A 169 8.85 -10.57 -13.37
N ASN A 170 7.55 -10.81 -13.27
CA ASN A 170 6.97 -11.76 -12.30
C ASN A 170 7.45 -13.21 -12.46
N PHE A 171 7.92 -13.59 -13.65
CA PHE A 171 8.36 -14.95 -13.95
C PHE A 171 9.83 -15.20 -13.61
N ASN A 172 10.61 -14.14 -13.38
CA ASN A 172 12.05 -14.22 -13.18
C ASN A 172 12.45 -13.66 -11.80
N SER A 173 13.69 -13.93 -11.43
CA SER A 173 14.36 -13.28 -10.30
C SER A 173 14.82 -11.89 -10.73
N ASN A 174 14.39 -10.86 -10.03
CA ASN A 174 14.71 -9.46 -10.34
C ASN A 174 15.83 -8.93 -9.42
N LEU A 175 16.60 -7.97 -9.91
CA LEU A 175 17.53 -7.17 -9.12
C LEU A 175 17.07 -5.72 -9.19
N LEU A 176 16.61 -5.19 -8.06
CA LEU A 176 16.17 -3.80 -7.89
C LEU A 176 16.92 -3.19 -6.71
N GLY A 177 16.96 -1.87 -6.64
CA GLY A 177 17.55 -1.19 -5.50
C GLY A 177 16.89 0.15 -5.19
N THR A 178 17.28 0.68 -4.03
CA THR A 178 16.88 2.01 -3.59
C THR A 178 18.11 2.74 -3.09
N THR A 179 18.33 3.95 -3.61
CA THR A 179 19.25 4.94 -3.07
C THR A 179 18.45 6.08 -2.43
N PHE A 180 19.09 6.94 -1.66
CA PHE A 180 18.44 8.04 -0.97
C PHE A 180 19.16 9.35 -1.24
N VAL A 181 18.38 10.40 -1.52
CA VAL A 181 18.85 11.78 -1.42
C VAL A 181 18.64 12.23 0.02
N VAL A 182 19.67 12.78 0.66
CA VAL A 182 19.62 13.28 2.02
C VAL A 182 20.21 14.70 2.13
N PRO A 183 19.78 15.51 3.11
CA PRO A 183 20.23 16.89 3.27
C PRO A 183 21.53 17.04 4.10
N ALA A 184 22.23 15.95 4.44
CA ALA A 184 23.37 15.97 5.36
C ALA A 184 24.62 15.30 4.79
N GLY A 185 25.79 15.85 5.14
CA GLY A 185 27.10 15.39 4.67
C GLY A 185 27.58 14.08 5.30
N SER A 186 28.76 13.63 4.85
CA SER A 186 29.34 12.28 5.04
C SER A 186 29.46 11.74 6.46
N ASN A 187 29.34 12.60 7.49
CA ASN A 187 29.61 12.20 8.88
C ASN A 187 28.36 11.72 9.63
N THR A 188 27.16 11.87 9.05
CA THR A 188 25.92 11.36 9.66
C THR A 188 25.46 10.10 8.90
N PRO A 189 25.63 8.90 9.49
CA PRO A 189 25.21 7.68 8.82
C PRO A 189 23.70 7.65 8.57
N VAL A 190 23.30 7.12 7.42
CA VAL A 190 21.90 6.77 7.17
C VAL A 190 21.69 5.33 7.62
N ILE A 191 20.86 5.16 8.65
CA ILE A 191 20.49 3.84 9.14
C ILE A 191 19.41 3.32 8.20
N THR A 192 19.61 2.13 7.66
CA THR A 192 18.64 1.48 6.78
C THR A 192 18.22 0.14 7.33
N LYS A 193 16.96 -0.21 7.10
CA LYS A 193 16.40 -1.54 7.35
C LYS A 193 15.78 -2.04 6.06
N LYS A 194 16.24 -3.19 5.61
CA LYS A 194 15.70 -3.90 4.44
C LYS A 194 14.86 -5.07 4.94
N VAL A 195 13.60 -5.12 4.52
CA VAL A 195 12.68 -6.22 4.79
C VAL A 195 12.36 -6.92 3.49
N THR A 196 12.51 -8.25 3.45
CA THR A 196 12.14 -9.07 2.29
C THR A 196 11.09 -10.09 2.70
N ASN A 197 9.92 -10.09 2.06
CA ASN A 197 8.93 -11.13 2.24
C ASN A 197 9.48 -12.45 1.71
N ASN A 198 9.54 -13.49 2.53
CA ASN A 198 10.02 -14.81 2.12
C ASN A 198 8.87 -15.79 1.81
N THR A 199 7.61 -15.31 1.88
CA THR A 199 6.43 -16.12 1.60
C THR A 199 6.22 -16.20 0.09
N PRO A 200 6.42 -17.37 -0.55
CA PRO A 200 6.32 -17.46 -2.00
C PRO A 200 4.89 -17.19 -2.48
N GLN A 201 4.81 -16.62 -3.68
CA GLN A 201 3.57 -16.48 -4.42
C GLN A 201 3.09 -17.85 -4.93
N THR A 202 1.78 -18.07 -4.77
CA THR A 202 1.04 -19.12 -5.47
C THR A 202 1.02 -18.85 -6.97
N CYS A 203 0.60 -19.84 -7.76
CA CYS A 203 0.50 -19.68 -9.21
C CYS A 203 -0.34 -18.47 -9.60
N GLU A 204 -1.52 -18.32 -9.02
CA GLU A 204 -2.43 -17.21 -9.33
C GLU A 204 -1.86 -15.83 -8.96
N GLU A 205 -0.95 -15.75 -7.98
CA GLU A 205 -0.33 -14.49 -7.54
C GLU A 205 0.78 -14.07 -8.50
N TYR A 206 1.79 -14.90 -8.78
CA TYR A 206 2.87 -14.47 -9.68
C TYR A 206 2.43 -14.40 -11.15
N LYS A 207 1.33 -15.07 -11.53
CA LYS A 207 0.69 -14.94 -12.85
C LYS A 207 -0.53 -14.02 -12.82
N PHE A 208 -0.70 -13.20 -11.79
CA PHE A 208 -1.82 -12.26 -11.79
C PHE A 208 -1.66 -11.26 -12.96
N ARG A 209 -2.77 -10.92 -13.60
CA ARG A 209 -2.86 -9.90 -14.65
C ARG A 209 -3.96 -8.95 -14.27
N ALA A 210 -3.61 -7.67 -14.20
CA ALA A 210 -4.58 -6.61 -14.09
C ALA A 210 -5.50 -6.59 -15.31
N GLU A 211 -6.79 -6.36 -15.09
CA GLU A 211 -7.74 -5.95 -16.12
C GLU A 211 -7.29 -4.64 -16.81
N GLN A 212 -7.71 -4.44 -18.07
CA GLN A 212 -7.28 -3.28 -18.85
C GLN A 212 -7.96 -1.97 -18.41
N ASN A 213 -7.22 -0.86 -18.49
CA ASN A 213 -7.64 0.48 -18.03
C ASN A 213 -8.29 1.30 -19.13
N GLY A 214 -8.79 2.47 -18.74
CA GLY A 214 -9.11 3.56 -19.67
C GLY A 214 -10.40 3.29 -20.43
N LEU A 215 -10.36 3.38 -21.76
CA LEU A 215 -11.56 3.31 -22.61
C LEU A 215 -12.33 1.97 -22.49
N LEU A 216 -11.63 0.91 -22.06
CA LEU A 216 -12.22 -0.42 -21.86
C LEU A 216 -12.51 -0.72 -20.37
N GLY A 217 -12.10 0.17 -19.46
CA GLY A 217 -12.36 0.06 -18.03
C GLY A 217 -13.72 0.63 -17.63
N SER A 218 -14.14 0.35 -16.40
CA SER A 218 -15.39 0.85 -15.82
C SER A 218 -15.28 0.93 -14.30
N SER A 219 -16.35 1.37 -13.63
CA SER A 219 -16.49 1.32 -12.17
C SER A 219 -16.33 -0.07 -11.55
N SER A 220 -16.46 -1.15 -12.33
CA SER A 220 -16.30 -2.53 -11.85
C SER A 220 -14.96 -3.16 -12.20
N SER A 221 -14.02 -2.42 -12.79
CA SER A 221 -12.69 -2.93 -13.13
C SER A 221 -12.00 -3.56 -11.92
N GLY A 222 -11.49 -4.78 -12.09
CA GLY A 222 -10.82 -5.57 -11.06
C GLY A 222 -11.72 -6.11 -9.93
N LEU A 223 -13.00 -5.74 -9.86
CA LEU A 223 -13.90 -6.14 -8.75
C LEU A 223 -14.41 -7.58 -8.86
N ASN A 224 -14.24 -8.22 -10.02
CA ASN A 224 -14.68 -9.60 -10.24
C ASN A 224 -13.63 -10.65 -9.85
N LYS A 225 -12.43 -10.22 -9.42
CA LYS A 225 -11.37 -11.14 -9.03
C LYS A 225 -11.80 -11.97 -7.81
N VAL A 226 -11.66 -13.29 -7.93
CA VAL A 226 -11.74 -14.24 -6.82
C VAL A 226 -10.37 -14.88 -6.63
N TRP A 227 -9.69 -14.58 -5.52
CA TRP A 227 -8.50 -15.32 -5.09
C TRP A 227 -8.89 -16.72 -4.59
N GLN A 228 -8.20 -17.74 -5.07
CA GLN A 228 -8.43 -19.13 -4.66
C GLN A 228 -7.78 -19.43 -3.31
N SER A 229 -6.60 -18.86 -3.10
CA SER A 229 -5.83 -18.98 -1.87
C SER A 229 -6.20 -17.91 -0.86
N ARG A 230 -6.26 -18.30 0.41
CA ARG A 230 -6.54 -17.43 1.55
C ARG A 230 -5.25 -17.13 2.29
N LYS A 231 -5.08 -15.88 2.70
CA LYS A 231 -3.97 -15.43 3.56
C LYS A 231 -4.48 -14.97 4.91
N LYS A 232 -3.57 -14.72 5.84
CA LYS A 232 -3.87 -14.19 7.17
C LYS A 232 -3.16 -12.86 7.39
N LEU A 233 -3.77 -12.00 8.19
CA LEU A 233 -3.18 -10.79 8.74
C LEU A 233 -3.52 -10.69 10.23
N ASN A 234 -2.52 -10.44 11.06
CA ASN A 234 -2.72 -10.11 12.46
C ASN A 234 -2.78 -8.59 12.61
N ILE A 235 -3.72 -8.12 13.41
CA ILE A 235 -3.87 -6.71 13.78
C ILE A 235 -3.78 -6.62 15.30
N ASN A 236 -2.95 -5.71 15.78
CA ASN A 236 -2.80 -5.38 17.18
C ASN A 236 -3.36 -3.97 17.43
N LEU A 237 -4.52 -3.90 18.07
CA LEU A 237 -5.11 -2.62 18.49
C LEU A 237 -4.42 -2.17 19.77
N ILE A 238 -3.79 -1.00 19.74
CA ILE A 238 -3.05 -0.41 20.85
C ILE A 238 -3.81 0.83 21.30
N PHE A 239 -4.52 0.72 22.42
CA PHE A 239 -5.28 1.84 22.95
C PHE A 239 -4.37 2.76 23.76
N ILE A 240 -4.46 4.07 23.48
CA ILE A 240 -3.93 5.09 24.38
C ILE A 240 -4.84 5.15 25.61
N PRO A 241 -4.30 5.15 26.85
CA PRO A 241 -5.11 5.21 28.06
C PRO A 241 -6.11 6.36 28.04
N GLY A 242 -7.40 6.03 28.24
CA GLY A 242 -8.49 7.00 28.23
C GLY A 242 -9.03 7.38 26.85
N ALA A 243 -8.54 6.79 25.75
CA ALA A 243 -9.14 6.98 24.43
C ALA A 243 -10.60 6.45 24.39
N VAL A 244 -10.84 5.33 25.09
CA VAL A 244 -12.15 4.71 25.28
C VAL A 244 -12.28 4.16 26.70
N ALA A 245 -13.50 3.82 27.12
CA ALA A 245 -13.76 3.26 28.44
C ALA A 245 -13.41 1.76 28.50
N THR A 246 -13.65 1.02 27.41
CA THR A 246 -13.46 -0.43 27.32
C THR A 246 -12.47 -0.78 26.19
N PRO A 247 -11.14 -0.63 26.40
CA PRO A 247 -10.11 -0.82 25.38
C PRO A 247 -9.84 -2.31 25.11
N THR A 248 -10.83 -3.01 24.56
CA THR A 248 -10.80 -4.45 24.34
C THR A 248 -11.41 -4.82 22.99
N VAL A 249 -11.12 -6.03 22.51
CA VAL A 249 -11.76 -6.61 21.33
C VAL A 249 -13.29 -6.63 21.46
N ALA A 250 -13.81 -6.93 22.66
CA ALA A 250 -15.26 -6.95 22.90
C ALA A 250 -15.91 -5.57 22.77
N GLY A 251 -15.23 -4.52 23.24
CA GLY A 251 -15.69 -3.13 23.11
C GLY A 251 -15.74 -2.63 21.66
N MET A 252 -15.00 -3.28 20.76
CA MET A 252 -14.90 -2.94 19.33
C MET A 252 -15.45 -4.02 18.40
N ALA A 253 -16.38 -4.86 18.88
CA ALA A 253 -16.81 -6.04 18.14
C ALA A 253 -17.37 -5.75 16.74
N THR A 254 -18.19 -4.69 16.59
CA THR A 254 -18.79 -4.33 15.29
C THR A 254 -17.72 -3.78 14.34
N MET A 255 -16.83 -2.94 14.85
CA MET A 255 -15.69 -2.42 14.08
C MET A 255 -14.84 -3.59 13.56
N ILE A 256 -14.48 -4.53 14.45
CA ILE A 256 -13.63 -5.67 14.13
C ILE A 256 -14.30 -6.60 13.12
N GLN A 257 -15.60 -6.85 13.26
CA GLN A 257 -16.31 -7.69 12.29
C GLN A 257 -16.36 -7.03 10.91
N THR A 258 -16.67 -5.73 10.84
CA THR A 258 -16.67 -4.98 9.58
C THR A 258 -15.29 -4.98 8.92
N LEU A 259 -14.23 -4.79 9.70
CA LEU A 259 -12.84 -4.85 9.23
C LEU A 259 -12.49 -6.23 8.65
N LYS A 260 -12.90 -7.30 9.32
CA LYS A 260 -12.75 -8.67 8.80
C LYS A 260 -13.49 -8.85 7.49
N ASP A 261 -14.71 -8.36 7.38
CA ASP A 261 -15.53 -8.49 6.18
C ASP A 261 -14.90 -7.76 4.98
N ILE A 262 -14.34 -6.56 5.19
CA ILE A 262 -13.62 -5.79 4.16
C ILE A 262 -12.45 -6.61 3.60
N TYR A 263 -11.57 -7.16 4.44
CA TYR A 263 -10.40 -7.91 3.97
C TYR A 263 -10.75 -9.33 3.47
N ALA A 264 -11.88 -9.90 3.91
CA ALA A 264 -12.33 -11.23 3.50
C ALA A 264 -13.00 -11.28 2.11
N GLN A 265 -13.27 -10.12 1.50
CA GLN A 265 -13.80 -9.98 0.14
C GLN A 265 -13.06 -10.86 -0.87
N ASN A 266 -13.75 -11.32 -1.91
CA ASN A 266 -13.15 -12.22 -2.91
C ASN A 266 -11.92 -11.63 -3.62
N THR A 267 -11.91 -10.31 -3.80
CA THR A 267 -10.84 -9.54 -4.42
C THR A 267 -9.59 -9.40 -3.54
N VAL A 268 -9.67 -9.79 -2.26
CA VAL A 268 -8.56 -9.67 -1.29
C VAL A 268 -8.23 -11.02 -0.61
N LYS A 269 -9.24 -11.72 -0.07
CA LYS A 269 -9.15 -13.03 0.60
C LYS A 269 -8.09 -13.10 1.70
N ILE A 270 -8.10 -12.12 2.60
CA ILE A 270 -7.27 -12.09 3.80
C ILE A 270 -8.17 -12.27 5.04
N ASP A 271 -7.86 -13.27 5.86
CA ASP A 271 -8.48 -13.45 7.16
C ASP A 271 -7.76 -12.61 8.21
N VAL A 272 -8.52 -11.77 8.90
CA VAL A 272 -7.97 -10.89 9.94
C VAL A 272 -8.18 -11.50 11.33
N THR A 273 -7.11 -11.56 12.11
CA THR A 273 -7.14 -11.82 13.55
C THR A 273 -6.79 -10.55 14.30
N VAL A 274 -7.54 -10.23 15.36
CA VAL A 274 -7.36 -8.99 16.11
C VAL A 274 -7.04 -9.27 17.58
N THR A 275 -5.99 -8.64 18.07
CA THR A 275 -5.67 -8.54 19.50
C THR A 275 -5.82 -7.09 19.97
N ALA A 276 -5.89 -6.89 21.28
CA ALA A 276 -5.97 -5.57 21.88
C ALA A 276 -5.00 -5.46 23.06
N SER A 277 -4.34 -4.32 23.18
CA SER A 277 -3.43 -3.95 24.24
C SER A 277 -3.61 -2.47 24.61
N VAL A 278 -3.09 -2.08 25.78
CA VAL A 278 -3.11 -0.69 26.24
C VAL A 278 -1.66 -0.23 26.41
N ALA A 279 -1.27 0.86 25.74
CA ALA A 279 0.07 1.43 25.88
C ALA A 279 0.23 2.12 27.24
N ALA A 280 1.43 2.13 27.84
CA ALA A 280 1.72 3.07 28.94
C ALA A 280 2.08 4.46 28.39
N ALA A 281 1.22 4.98 27.53
CA ALA A 281 1.33 6.32 26.98
C ALA A 281 0.60 7.32 27.90
N GLY A 282 1.23 8.47 28.17
CA GLY A 282 0.64 9.50 29.02
C GLY A 282 -0.45 10.33 28.30
N ALA A 283 -1.09 11.23 29.06
CA ALA A 283 -2.06 12.19 28.54
C ALA A 283 -1.62 12.99 27.29
N PRO A 284 -0.31 13.30 27.06
CA PRO A 284 0.10 13.98 25.82
C PRO A 284 -0.19 13.21 24.53
N TYR A 285 -0.32 11.88 24.57
CA TYR A 285 -0.66 11.08 23.39
C TYR A 285 -2.15 10.90 23.17
N LEU A 286 -2.98 11.34 24.12
CA LEU A 286 -4.44 11.24 24.03
C LEU A 286 -4.99 12.25 23.03
N THR A 287 -4.40 13.45 22.98
CA THR A 287 -4.65 14.44 21.93
C THR A 287 -3.32 14.85 21.33
N ILE A 288 -3.06 14.42 20.09
CA ILE A 288 -1.80 14.69 19.40
C ILE A 288 -1.72 16.18 19.06
N GLN A 289 -0.72 16.88 19.59
CA GLN A 289 -0.61 18.33 19.46
C GLN A 289 -0.32 18.77 18.02
N ASN A 290 0.49 18.00 17.33
CA ASN A 290 0.82 18.24 15.95
C ASN A 290 1.01 16.89 15.26
N ILE A 291 0.35 16.71 14.14
CA ILE A 291 0.40 15.48 13.34
C ILE A 291 1.38 15.63 12.16
N THR A 292 1.92 16.83 11.94
CA THR A 292 2.87 17.12 10.86
C THR A 292 4.32 16.99 11.31
N ASP A 293 4.59 16.92 12.62
CA ASP A 293 5.93 16.78 13.20
C ASP A 293 6.33 15.33 13.51
N ASP A 294 6.05 14.44 12.54
CA ASP A 294 6.31 13.01 12.57
C ASP A 294 7.81 12.64 12.38
N TYR A 295 8.69 13.35 13.08
CA TYR A 295 10.15 13.17 12.99
C TYR A 295 10.67 12.01 13.85
N GLY A 296 9.87 11.49 14.78
CA GLY A 296 10.23 10.38 15.68
C GLY A 296 10.91 10.79 17.00
N ASP A 297 11.47 12.00 17.09
CA ASP A 297 12.18 12.52 18.27
C ASP A 297 11.52 13.76 18.89
N VAL A 298 10.53 14.36 18.22
CA VAL A 298 9.70 15.39 18.85
C VAL A 298 8.86 14.75 19.94
N ALA A 299 9.08 15.18 21.18
CA ALA A 299 8.39 14.62 22.33
C ALA A 299 6.86 14.73 22.15
N ASN A 300 6.17 13.62 22.39
CA ASN A 300 4.71 13.51 22.25
C ASN A 300 4.17 13.61 20.82
N SER A 301 5.02 13.62 19.79
CA SER A 301 4.56 13.52 18.39
C SER A 301 4.19 12.10 18.01
N LEU A 302 3.52 11.98 16.86
CA LEU A 302 3.08 10.70 16.32
C LEU A 302 4.25 9.71 16.14
N GLY A 303 5.33 10.13 15.51
CA GLY A 303 6.50 9.27 15.29
C GLY A 303 7.19 8.90 16.57
N ASN A 304 7.15 9.78 17.58
CA ASN A 304 7.71 9.48 18.88
C ASN A 304 6.92 8.40 19.60
N LEU A 305 5.59 8.38 19.47
CA LEU A 305 4.75 7.30 19.97
C LEU A 305 5.16 5.95 19.36
N TYR A 306 5.30 5.89 18.03
CA TYR A 306 5.69 4.66 17.34
C TYR A 306 7.12 4.22 17.67
N LYS A 307 8.06 5.17 17.74
CA LYS A 307 9.47 4.90 18.00
C LYS A 307 9.72 4.48 19.44
N THR A 308 9.10 5.14 20.41
CA THR A 308 9.27 4.81 21.84
C THR A 308 8.53 3.54 22.22
N ASN A 309 7.50 3.14 21.47
CA ASN A 309 6.68 1.96 21.69
C ASN A 309 6.37 1.74 23.20
N PRO A 310 5.59 2.64 23.83
CA PRO A 310 5.40 2.60 25.28
C PRO A 310 4.87 1.25 25.75
N SER A 311 5.51 0.65 26.77
CA SER A 311 5.27 -0.72 27.26
C SER A 311 5.63 -1.85 26.29
N ASN A 312 6.36 -1.58 25.21
CA ASN A 312 6.72 -2.58 24.21
C ASN A 312 5.51 -3.36 23.67
N VAL A 313 4.40 -2.63 23.41
CA VAL A 313 3.10 -3.21 23.04
C VAL A 313 2.96 -3.50 21.56
N GLN A 314 3.81 -2.95 20.70
CA GLN A 314 3.86 -3.34 19.29
C GLN A 314 4.26 -4.80 19.13
N ASP A 315 3.65 -5.47 18.15
CA ASP A 315 3.99 -6.82 17.72
C ASP A 315 4.57 -6.77 16.31
N SER A 316 5.77 -7.32 16.14
CA SER A 316 6.47 -7.36 14.85
C SER A 316 5.76 -8.21 13.79
N ASN A 317 4.83 -9.09 14.21
CA ASN A 317 4.06 -9.96 13.34
C ASN A 317 2.64 -9.46 13.08
N SER A 318 2.34 -8.21 13.47
CA SER A 318 1.01 -7.62 13.35
C SER A 318 1.08 -6.21 12.76
N LEU A 319 0.00 -5.81 12.11
CA LEU A 319 -0.27 -4.40 11.84
C LEU A 319 -0.62 -3.72 13.17
N ASN A 320 0.25 -2.82 13.63
CA ASN A 320 0.08 -2.11 14.89
C ASN A 320 -0.73 -0.84 14.70
N ILE A 321 -1.88 -0.76 15.37
CA ILE A 321 -2.85 0.33 15.20
C ILE A 321 -3.05 1.03 16.52
N TYR A 322 -2.59 2.27 16.61
CA TYR A 322 -2.83 3.11 17.78
C TYR A 322 -4.22 3.72 17.69
N ILE A 323 -4.98 3.62 18.78
CA ILE A 323 -6.29 4.25 18.92
C ILE A 323 -6.14 5.36 19.95
N THR A 324 -6.27 6.60 19.49
CA THR A 324 -6.23 7.78 20.34
C THR A 324 -7.53 8.58 20.26
N ARG A 325 -7.65 9.63 21.07
CA ARG A 325 -8.86 10.44 21.13
C ARG A 325 -8.93 11.39 19.94
N ASP A 326 -7.94 12.27 19.80
CA ASP A 326 -8.02 13.38 18.85
C ASP A 326 -6.63 13.96 18.50
N TYR A 327 -6.62 15.03 17.70
CA TYR A 327 -5.48 15.91 17.47
C TYR A 327 -5.89 17.37 17.57
N THR A 328 -4.90 18.26 17.73
CA THR A 328 -5.15 19.71 17.71
C THR A 328 -5.29 20.19 16.26
N VAL A 329 -6.46 20.75 15.92
CA VAL A 329 -6.72 21.33 14.60
C VAL A 329 -5.87 22.57 14.34
N SER A 330 -5.26 22.65 13.16
CA SER A 330 -4.44 23.79 12.72
C SER A 330 -4.62 24.03 11.21
N SER A 331 -3.90 25.02 10.64
CA SER A 331 -3.86 25.23 9.18
C SER A 331 -3.25 24.05 8.42
N ASP A 332 -2.27 23.39 9.05
CA ASP A 332 -1.52 22.28 8.45
C ASP A 332 -2.16 20.91 8.77
N ALA A 333 -3.08 20.91 9.73
CA ALA A 333 -3.88 19.76 10.17
C ALA A 333 -5.35 20.20 10.26
N PRO A 334 -6.07 20.35 9.14
CA PRO A 334 -7.45 20.80 9.14
C PRO A 334 -8.35 19.77 9.86
N THR A 335 -9.55 20.18 10.27
CA THR A 335 -10.54 19.28 10.87
C THR A 335 -10.93 18.13 9.93
N GLY A 336 -11.23 16.96 10.49
CA GLY A 336 -11.76 15.81 9.74
C GLY A 336 -10.73 14.76 9.34
N ILE A 337 -9.50 14.81 9.84
CA ILE A 337 -8.51 13.74 9.65
C ILE A 337 -8.93 12.55 10.54
N LEU A 338 -9.15 11.41 9.92
CA LEU A 338 -9.71 10.22 10.58
C LEU A 338 -8.60 9.30 11.12
N GLY A 339 -7.53 9.18 10.36
CA GLY A 339 -6.36 8.38 10.71
C GLY A 339 -5.15 8.78 9.89
N ILE A 340 -4.01 8.19 10.22
CA ILE A 340 -2.73 8.39 9.53
C ILE A 340 -1.94 7.08 9.57
N SER A 341 -1.66 6.50 8.41
CA SER A 341 -0.62 5.49 8.27
C SER A 341 0.76 6.10 8.44
N SER A 342 1.63 5.45 9.21
CA SER A 342 2.99 5.96 9.39
C SER A 342 3.86 5.84 8.14
N GLY A 343 3.42 5.19 7.07
CA GLY A 343 4.17 5.13 5.81
C GLY A 343 3.36 4.44 4.70
N ILE A 344 3.82 4.56 3.46
CA ILE A 344 3.22 3.90 2.29
C ILE A 344 4.32 3.17 1.51
N PRO A 345 4.59 1.89 1.81
CA PRO A 345 4.06 1.12 2.96
C PRO A 345 4.76 1.48 4.27
N GLY A 346 4.16 1.10 5.40
CA GLY A 346 4.88 1.03 6.67
C GLY A 346 5.90 -0.11 6.70
N ILE A 347 6.68 -0.21 7.77
CA ILE A 347 7.68 -1.27 7.94
C ILE A 347 7.33 -2.18 9.13
N PRO A 348 7.33 -3.53 8.96
CA PRO A 348 7.08 -4.48 10.05
C PRO A 348 8.30 -4.63 10.98
N VAL A 349 8.80 -3.50 11.48
CA VAL A 349 9.87 -3.41 12.47
C VAL A 349 9.41 -2.44 13.55
N THR A 350 9.21 -2.98 14.75
CA THR A 350 8.76 -2.22 15.91
C THR A 350 9.78 -1.16 16.34
N GLY A 351 9.30 -0.07 16.95
CA GLY A 351 10.16 0.98 17.49
C GLY A 351 10.82 1.86 16.43
N THR A 352 10.19 1.99 15.26
CA THR A 352 10.57 2.99 14.25
C THR A 352 9.44 4.01 14.10
N PRO A 353 9.70 5.23 13.60
CA PRO A 353 8.63 6.18 13.24
C PRO A 353 7.68 5.66 12.15
N ARG A 354 8.02 4.56 11.46
CA ARG A 354 7.24 3.98 10.35
C ARG A 354 6.61 2.62 10.71
N SER A 355 6.47 2.33 12.01
CA SER A 355 6.14 0.98 12.55
C SER A 355 4.66 0.73 12.87
N GLY A 356 3.78 1.69 12.59
CA GLY A 356 2.35 1.52 12.88
C GLY A 356 1.45 2.47 12.11
N MET A 357 0.26 2.69 12.63
CA MET A 357 -0.68 3.70 12.15
C MET A 357 -1.52 4.18 13.32
N ILE A 358 -2.25 5.28 13.16
CA ILE A 358 -3.12 5.84 14.19
C ILE A 358 -4.51 6.14 13.65
N VAL A 359 -5.51 6.05 14.52
CA VAL A 359 -6.87 6.55 14.25
C VAL A 359 -7.34 7.45 15.39
N PHE A 360 -8.05 8.52 15.02
CA PHE A 360 -8.61 9.52 15.93
C PHE A 360 -10.08 9.19 16.17
N ILE A 361 -10.37 8.54 17.29
CA ILE A 361 -11.68 7.92 17.51
C ILE A 361 -12.83 8.94 17.57
N GLU A 362 -12.58 10.16 18.05
CA GLU A 362 -13.63 11.17 18.20
C GLU A 362 -14.16 11.69 16.86
N ASN A 363 -13.33 11.67 15.81
CA ASN A 363 -13.76 12.07 14.46
C ASN A 363 -14.71 11.05 13.80
N HIS A 364 -14.95 9.92 14.45
CA HIS A 364 -15.88 8.89 14.00
C HIS A 364 -17.24 8.94 14.70
N ARG A 365 -17.45 9.86 15.66
CA ARG A 365 -18.76 10.07 16.29
C ARG A 365 -19.65 10.89 15.38
N THR A 366 -20.33 10.21 14.47
CA THR A 366 -21.12 10.85 13.41
C THR A 366 -22.61 10.93 13.73
N ALA A 367 -23.07 10.17 14.73
CA ALA A 367 -24.47 10.13 15.14
C ALA A 367 -24.71 10.79 16.51
N SER A 368 -25.83 11.52 16.62
CA SER A 368 -26.23 12.18 17.87
C SER A 368 -26.67 11.16 18.92
N GLY A 369 -26.23 11.34 20.18
CA GLY A 369 -26.60 10.45 21.29
C GLY A 369 -25.78 9.16 21.37
N CYS A 370 -24.73 9.02 20.57
CA CYS A 370 -23.89 7.83 20.46
C CYS A 370 -22.69 7.81 21.41
N GLY A 371 -22.93 8.20 22.65
CA GLY A 371 -21.89 8.38 23.67
C GLY A 371 -21.31 9.80 23.67
N ALA A 372 -20.42 10.04 24.62
CA ALA A 372 -19.70 11.29 24.78
C ALA A 372 -18.20 11.07 24.56
N GLN A 373 -17.44 12.14 24.41
CA GLN A 373 -15.99 12.07 24.28
C GLN A 373 -15.35 11.20 25.38
N GLY A 374 -14.43 10.33 24.98
CA GLY A 374 -13.74 9.39 25.87
C GLY A 374 -14.59 8.21 26.38
N GLN A 375 -15.86 8.11 25.96
CA GLN A 375 -16.67 6.89 26.15
C GLN A 375 -16.50 5.94 24.96
N ASP A 376 -17.04 4.73 25.05
CA ASP A 376 -17.02 3.80 23.92
C ASP A 376 -17.85 4.32 22.73
N LEU A 377 -17.51 3.89 21.51
CA LEU A 377 -18.37 4.10 20.34
C LEU A 377 -19.53 3.11 20.41
N ILE A 378 -20.68 3.52 20.94
CA ILE A 378 -21.82 2.62 21.16
C ILE A 378 -22.72 2.44 19.93
N CYS A 379 -22.61 3.34 18.94
CA CYS A 379 -23.39 3.24 17.71
C CYS A 379 -22.68 2.43 16.63
N THR A 380 -23.44 1.52 16.01
CA THR A 380 -22.97 0.67 14.92
C THR A 380 -22.38 1.49 13.77
N SER A 381 -23.01 2.61 13.39
CA SER A 381 -22.53 3.48 12.29
C SER A 381 -21.14 4.04 12.56
N ASP A 382 -20.86 4.45 13.79
CA ASP A 382 -19.57 5.03 14.17
C ASP A 382 -18.47 3.95 14.20
N GLN A 383 -18.79 2.75 14.69
CA GLN A 383 -17.87 1.61 14.64
C GLN A 383 -17.61 1.13 13.19
N VAL A 384 -18.62 1.13 12.33
CA VAL A 384 -18.47 0.80 10.90
C VAL A 384 -17.60 1.86 10.21
N PHE A 385 -17.80 3.14 10.52
CA PHE A 385 -16.99 4.20 9.95
C PHE A 385 -15.53 4.10 10.41
N LEU A 386 -15.29 3.83 11.70
CA LEU A 386 -13.95 3.54 12.23
C LEU A 386 -13.31 2.32 11.54
N ALA A 387 -14.08 1.27 11.26
CA ALA A 387 -13.57 0.09 10.55
C ALA A 387 -13.09 0.42 9.14
N LYS A 388 -13.84 1.25 8.41
CA LYS A 388 -13.45 1.73 7.07
C LYS A 388 -12.15 2.53 7.12
N THR A 389 -12.02 3.45 8.08
CA THR A 389 -10.78 4.21 8.30
C THR A 389 -9.61 3.28 8.63
N ILE A 390 -9.79 2.34 9.56
CA ILE A 390 -8.75 1.36 9.91
C ILE A 390 -8.32 0.54 8.69
N ALA A 391 -9.28 0.10 7.86
CA ALA A 391 -8.98 -0.65 6.65
C ALA A 391 -8.28 0.21 5.58
N HIS A 392 -8.64 1.49 5.46
CA HIS A 392 -8.03 2.46 4.55
C HIS A 392 -6.56 2.74 4.93
N GLU A 393 -6.33 3.15 6.17
CA GLU A 393 -4.97 3.39 6.67
C GLU A 393 -4.15 2.09 6.75
N GLY A 394 -4.79 0.96 7.05
CA GLY A 394 -4.17 -0.36 6.94
C GLY A 394 -3.79 -0.69 5.50
N GLY A 395 -4.61 -0.28 4.53
CA GLY A 395 -4.29 -0.35 3.10
C GLY A 395 -3.03 0.44 2.77
N HIS A 396 -2.92 1.69 3.24
CA HIS A 396 -1.71 2.49 3.13
C HIS A 396 -0.48 1.81 3.73
N TYR A 397 -0.59 1.35 4.97
CA TYR A 397 0.50 0.63 5.63
C TYR A 397 0.96 -0.59 4.82
N LEU A 398 0.03 -1.30 4.19
CA LEU A 398 0.31 -2.49 3.39
C LEU A 398 0.73 -2.18 1.94
N GLY A 399 0.74 -0.90 1.54
CA GLY A 399 1.33 -0.43 0.28
C GLY A 399 0.36 0.14 -0.75
N LEU A 400 -0.91 0.36 -0.40
CA LEU A 400 -1.88 1.02 -1.28
C LEU A 400 -1.77 2.55 -1.19
N TYR A 401 -2.06 3.22 -2.31
CA TYR A 401 -2.14 4.69 -2.36
C TYR A 401 -3.60 5.10 -2.48
N HIS A 402 -3.87 6.39 -2.29
CA HIS A 402 -5.16 6.92 -2.70
C HIS A 402 -5.33 6.73 -4.19
N ILE A 403 -6.50 6.26 -4.63
CA ILE A 403 -6.77 6.12 -6.08
C ILE A 403 -6.64 7.46 -6.80
N VAL A 404 -6.90 8.55 -6.08
CA VAL A 404 -6.62 9.92 -6.47
C VAL A 404 -6.43 10.77 -5.22
N GLU A 405 -5.45 11.67 -5.25
CA GLU A 405 -5.29 12.69 -4.20
C GLU A 405 -6.34 13.79 -4.32
N LYS A 406 -6.65 14.43 -3.18
CA LYS A 406 -7.64 15.53 -3.13
C LYS A 406 -7.31 16.65 -4.11
N ASP A 407 -6.06 17.09 -4.10
CA ASP A 407 -5.63 18.33 -4.75
C ASP A 407 -5.22 18.09 -6.21
N VAL A 408 -5.77 18.89 -7.11
CA VAL A 408 -5.45 18.84 -8.54
C VAL A 408 -4.64 20.08 -8.92
N ILE A 409 -3.37 19.90 -9.29
CA ILE A 409 -2.50 21.03 -9.65
C ILE A 409 -2.52 21.21 -11.17
N LYS A 410 -3.21 22.26 -11.66
CA LYS A 410 -3.28 22.61 -13.09
C LYS A 410 -3.77 21.44 -13.98
N GLY A 411 -4.79 20.72 -13.51
CA GLY A 411 -5.34 19.55 -14.20
C GLY A 411 -4.44 18.30 -14.16
N ARG A 412 -3.38 18.29 -13.34
CA ARG A 412 -2.56 17.10 -13.08
C ARG A 412 -3.09 16.37 -11.87
N TYR A 413 -3.28 15.06 -12.04
CA TYR A 413 -3.80 14.15 -11.02
C TYR A 413 -2.66 13.30 -10.47
N SER A 414 -2.59 13.19 -9.15
CA SER A 414 -1.82 12.17 -8.47
C SER A 414 -2.74 10.96 -8.27
N LEU A 415 -2.67 10.00 -9.20
CA LEU A 415 -3.47 8.78 -9.19
C LEU A 415 -2.66 7.65 -8.54
N ASP A 416 -3.29 6.59 -8.05
CA ASP A 416 -2.54 5.41 -7.61
C ASP A 416 -1.83 4.71 -8.80
N PRO A 417 -0.83 3.86 -8.53
CA PRO A 417 -0.04 3.19 -9.57
C PRO A 417 -0.70 1.91 -10.12
N LEU A 418 -1.96 1.65 -9.78
CA LEU A 418 -2.62 0.38 -10.08
C LEU A 418 -3.48 0.52 -11.34
N PRO A 419 -3.27 -0.34 -12.35
CA PRO A 419 -4.09 -0.30 -13.53
C PRO A 419 -5.60 -0.52 -13.29
N GLU A 420 -5.99 -1.49 -12.47
CA GLU A 420 -7.41 -1.87 -12.34
C GLU A 420 -8.29 -0.83 -11.62
N THR A 421 -7.69 0.14 -10.91
CA THR A 421 -8.43 1.12 -10.12
C THR A 421 -9.06 2.16 -11.04
N PRO A 422 -10.39 2.37 -10.95
CA PRO A 422 -11.02 3.44 -11.71
C PRO A 422 -10.48 4.80 -11.30
N GLU A 423 -10.15 5.62 -12.28
CA GLU A 423 -9.73 7.00 -12.06
C GLU A 423 -10.93 7.88 -11.67
N CYS A 424 -10.72 8.80 -10.73
CA CYS A 424 -11.64 9.91 -10.55
C CYS A 424 -10.96 11.23 -10.89
N LYS A 425 -11.66 12.04 -11.69
CA LYS A 425 -11.21 13.37 -12.13
C LYS A 425 -12.13 14.44 -11.56
N ASP A 426 -11.58 15.63 -11.36
CA ASP A 426 -12.33 16.83 -11.02
C ASP A 426 -13.23 17.20 -12.21
N GLN A 427 -14.55 17.00 -12.03
CA GLN A 427 -15.54 17.18 -13.08
C GLN A 427 -16.01 18.63 -13.17
N ASN A 428 -15.89 19.38 -12.08
CA ASN A 428 -16.41 20.74 -11.97
C ASN A 428 -15.33 21.83 -12.13
N GLY A 429 -14.05 21.45 -12.13
CA GLY A 429 -12.91 22.32 -12.40
C GLY A 429 -12.50 23.21 -11.22
N ASN A 430 -12.87 22.86 -9.98
CA ASN A 430 -12.50 23.62 -8.78
C ASN A 430 -11.14 23.25 -8.19
N ASN A 431 -10.37 22.38 -8.86
CA ASN A 431 -9.09 21.82 -8.45
C ASN A 431 -9.14 20.89 -7.22
N ILE A 432 -10.32 20.34 -6.91
CA ILE A 432 -10.53 19.38 -5.81
C ILE A 432 -11.33 18.21 -6.34
N VAL A 433 -10.83 16.98 -6.17
CA VAL A 433 -11.62 15.78 -6.51
C VAL A 433 -12.55 15.41 -5.35
N GLY A 434 -13.83 15.75 -5.48
CA GLY A 434 -14.85 15.45 -4.47
C GLY A 434 -15.46 14.06 -4.63
N LEU A 435 -15.86 13.45 -3.51
CA LEU A 435 -16.47 12.11 -3.49
C LEU A 435 -17.66 11.96 -4.45
N THR A 436 -18.54 12.96 -4.54
CA THR A 436 -19.74 12.91 -5.39
C THR A 436 -19.44 12.88 -6.89
N GLU A 437 -18.27 13.37 -7.30
CA GLU A 437 -17.82 13.35 -8.70
C GLU A 437 -17.34 11.96 -9.13
N CYS A 438 -17.12 11.08 -8.16
CA CYS A 438 -16.53 9.76 -8.30
C CYS A 438 -17.54 8.61 -8.07
N LEU A 439 -18.84 8.90 -8.07
CA LEU A 439 -19.91 7.90 -7.89
C LEU A 439 -20.56 7.49 -9.21
N GLY A 440 -19.97 7.84 -10.35
CA GLY A 440 -20.42 7.42 -11.67
C GLY A 440 -20.05 5.96 -12.00
N GLU A 441 -20.36 5.54 -13.23
CA GLU A 441 -20.15 4.16 -13.69
C GLU A 441 -18.94 3.99 -14.62
N GLY A 442 -18.40 5.09 -15.15
CA GLY A 442 -17.30 5.10 -16.12
C GLY A 442 -15.92 5.11 -15.45
N PHE A 443 -14.89 4.73 -16.20
CA PHE A 443 -13.52 4.62 -15.65
C PHE A 443 -12.93 5.93 -15.12
N TYR A 444 -13.38 7.12 -15.61
CA TYR A 444 -12.80 8.42 -15.24
C TYR A 444 -13.64 9.25 -14.27
N ASN A 445 -14.79 8.73 -13.84
CA ASN A 445 -15.73 9.38 -12.94
C ASN A 445 -16.32 8.39 -11.92
N SER A 446 -15.55 7.36 -11.58
CA SER A 446 -15.91 6.36 -10.57
C SER A 446 -14.76 6.18 -9.57
N GLY A 447 -14.88 5.23 -8.65
CA GLY A 447 -13.86 4.98 -7.62
C GLY A 447 -14.15 5.59 -6.25
N GLY A 448 -15.20 6.41 -6.11
CA GLY A 448 -15.64 6.94 -4.81
C GLY A 448 -16.07 5.85 -3.81
N LEU A 449 -16.44 4.67 -4.31
CA LEU A 449 -16.76 3.48 -3.49
C LEU A 449 -15.52 2.62 -3.15
N ASN A 450 -14.36 2.92 -3.77
CA ASN A 450 -13.12 2.25 -3.42
C ASN A 450 -12.72 2.63 -1.99
N LEU A 451 -12.23 1.65 -1.23
CA LEU A 451 -11.76 1.85 0.13
C LEU A 451 -10.66 2.92 0.18
N MET A 452 -9.81 2.99 -0.85
CA MET A 452 -8.69 3.91 -0.94
C MET A 452 -9.04 5.28 -1.55
N PHE A 453 -10.31 5.66 -1.58
CA PHE A 453 -10.67 7.05 -1.90
C PHE A 453 -10.33 7.96 -0.72
N TRP A 454 -9.64 9.09 -0.96
CA TRP A 454 -9.07 9.94 0.10
C TRP A 454 -10.10 10.51 1.10
N ALA A 455 -11.34 10.72 0.65
CA ALA A 455 -12.40 11.26 1.50
C ALA A 455 -13.26 10.15 2.09
N GLY A 456 -13.25 10.01 3.42
CA GLY A 456 -14.15 9.11 4.15
C GLY A 456 -15.56 9.67 4.32
N ASN A 457 -16.57 8.80 4.28
CA ASN A 457 -17.96 9.15 4.49
C ASN A 457 -18.71 8.07 5.31
N PRO A 458 -19.39 8.42 6.42
CA PRO A 458 -20.06 7.43 7.26
C PRO A 458 -21.29 6.78 6.61
N LYS A 459 -21.87 7.40 5.58
CA LYS A 459 -23.10 6.94 4.92
C LYS A 459 -22.85 6.17 3.63
N ILE A 460 -21.70 6.37 2.98
CA ILE A 460 -21.35 5.72 1.73
C ILE A 460 -20.57 4.44 2.04
N ASP A 461 -20.88 3.36 1.31
CA ASP A 461 -20.19 2.09 1.45
C ASP A 461 -18.86 2.06 0.68
N GLN A 462 -17.86 2.75 1.24
CA GLN A 462 -16.50 2.82 0.69
C GLN A 462 -15.68 1.62 1.16
N THR A 463 -15.98 0.45 0.63
CA THR A 463 -15.36 -0.82 1.04
C THR A 463 -14.75 -1.59 -0.12
N GLN A 464 -14.92 -1.14 -1.36
CA GLN A 464 -14.48 -1.87 -2.54
C GLN A 464 -12.95 -1.89 -2.64
N LEU A 465 -12.39 -3.06 -2.93
CA LEU A 465 -10.97 -3.25 -3.26
C LEU A 465 -10.88 -4.09 -4.55
N THR A 466 -10.04 -3.68 -5.49
CA THR A 466 -9.81 -4.42 -6.75
C THR A 466 -8.95 -5.65 -6.53
N GLY A 467 -8.92 -6.56 -7.51
CA GLY A 467 -8.05 -7.72 -7.51
C GLY A 467 -6.58 -7.36 -7.35
N GLU A 468 -6.12 -6.33 -8.07
CA GLU A 468 -4.74 -5.84 -7.99
C GLU A 468 -4.43 -5.16 -6.65
N GLN A 469 -5.36 -4.38 -6.09
CA GLN A 469 -5.21 -3.90 -4.71
C GLN A 469 -5.07 -5.08 -3.74
N GLY A 470 -5.87 -6.13 -3.91
CA GLY A 470 -5.70 -7.39 -3.20
C GLY A 470 -4.32 -8.01 -3.40
N TRP A 471 -3.78 -8.03 -4.61
CA TRP A 471 -2.43 -8.53 -4.90
C TRP A 471 -1.34 -7.78 -4.12
N VAL A 472 -1.43 -6.45 -4.05
CA VAL A 472 -0.48 -5.61 -3.28
C VAL A 472 -0.57 -5.94 -1.80
N LEU A 473 -1.77 -5.90 -1.22
CA LEU A 473 -2.01 -6.22 0.20
C LEU A 473 -1.46 -7.60 0.55
N ARG A 474 -1.72 -8.60 -0.31
CA ARG A 474 -1.28 -9.99 -0.13
C ARG A 474 0.22 -10.17 -0.29
N SER A 475 0.92 -9.25 -0.95
CA SER A 475 2.37 -9.33 -1.15
C SER A 475 3.15 -8.78 0.05
N HIS A 476 2.49 -8.04 0.95
CA HIS A 476 3.12 -7.48 2.14
C HIS A 476 3.66 -8.57 3.12
N PRO A 477 4.85 -8.40 3.72
CA PRO A 477 5.45 -9.35 4.67
C PRO A 477 4.57 -9.80 5.84
N LEU A 478 3.67 -8.94 6.31
CA LEU A 478 2.73 -9.26 7.40
C LEU A 478 1.56 -10.15 6.96
N VAL A 479 1.39 -10.39 5.65
CA VAL A 479 0.27 -11.14 5.08
C VAL A 479 0.75 -12.49 4.56
N TYR A 480 0.33 -13.57 5.23
CA TYR A 480 0.96 -14.89 5.11
C TYR A 480 0.02 -16.01 4.66
#